data_AF-A0A820I5Q7-F1
#
_entry.id   AF-A0A820I5Q7-F1
#
_cell.length_a   1.000
_cell.length_b   1.000
_cell.length_c   1.000
_cell.angle_alpha   90.00
_cell.angle_beta   90.00
_cell.angle_gamma   90.00
#
_symmetry.space_group_name_H-M   'P 1'
#
loop_
_entity.id
_entity.type
_entity.pdbx_description
1 polymer ?
#
loop_
_entity_poly.entity_id
_entity_poly.type
_entity_poly.pdbx_seq_one_letter_code
_entity_poly.pdbx_strand_id
1 'polypeptide(L)' 'MNFFLASICILGGYVRPYCLGTTVEIYPTDTRIHELQSAIIIKVNMDTLESDSSGIKPYLVQYATMNQTEWVSSNQL' A
#
# COMPACT_ATOMS: atom_id res chain seq x y z
N MET A 1 -0.74 -18.96 13.96
CA MET A 1 -1.09 -17.66 14.57
C MET A 1 -0.28 -16.61 13.83
N ASN A 2 -0.92 -15.86 12.92
CA ASN A 2 -0.22 -14.84 12.13
C ASN A 2 -0.13 -13.56 12.95
N PHE A 3 1.08 -13.18 13.38
CA PHE A 3 1.31 -11.90 14.02
C PHE A 3 1.22 -10.81 12.95
N PHE A 4 0.12 -10.07 12.95
CA PHE A 4 -0.04 -8.88 12.10
C PHE A 4 0.82 -7.77 12.70
N LEU A 5 1.98 -7.52 12.08
CA LEU A 5 2.90 -6.48 12.51
C LEU A 5 2.52 -5.18 11.80
N ALA A 6 1.59 -4.41 12.37
CA ALA A 6 1.25 -3.09 11.86
C ALA A 6 2.32 -2.09 12.31
N SER A 7 3.16 -1.62 11.38
CA SER A 7 4.10 -0.53 11.66
C SER A 7 3.42 0.82 11.46
N ILE A 8 3.17 1.53 12.57
CA ILE A 8 2.76 2.93 12.52
C ILE A 8 4.02 3.77 12.32
N CYS A 9 4.10 4.58 11.26
CA CYS A 9 5.14 5.61 11.19
C CYS A 9 4.55 6.98 11.53
N ILE A 10 5.28 7.67 12.39
CA ILE A 10 5.02 9.05 12.77
C ILE A 10 6.06 9.89 12.06
N LEU A 11 5.66 10.50 10.94
CA LEU A 11 6.51 11.48 10.25
C LEU A 11 6.00 12.88 10.63
N GLY A 12 6.75 13.61 11.45
CA GLY A 12 6.44 14.99 11.81
C GLY A 12 5.13 15.22 12.57
N GLY A 13 4.65 14.22 13.34
CA GLY A 13 3.41 14.34 14.13
C GLY A 13 2.14 13.82 13.43
N TYR A 14 2.25 13.34 12.19
CA TYR A 14 1.14 12.69 11.49
C TYR A 14 1.22 11.17 11.65
N VAL A 15 0.19 10.58 12.27
CA VAL A 15 0.00 9.13 12.35
C VAL A 15 -0.57 8.65 11.02
N ARG A 16 0.09 7.69 10.37
CA ARG A 16 -0.35 7.14 9.08
C ARG A 16 -0.36 5.62 9.11
N PRO A 17 -1.32 4.98 8.41
CA PRO A 17 -1.41 3.52 8.38
C PRO A 17 -0.25 2.90 7.59
N TYR A 18 0.21 3.56 6.51
CA TYR A 18 1.29 3.05 5.66
C TYR A 18 2.27 4.15 5.25
N CYS A 19 3.55 3.79 5.17
CA CYS A 19 4.65 4.75 4.99
C CYS A 19 5.55 4.34 3.83
N LEU A 20 6.34 5.29 3.35
CA LEU A 20 7.44 5.00 2.43
C LEU A 20 8.36 3.92 3.02
N GLY A 21 8.71 2.92 2.21
CA GLY A 21 9.55 1.79 2.62
C GLY A 21 8.81 0.67 3.36
N THR A 22 7.51 0.83 3.64
CA THR A 22 6.71 -0.24 4.27
C THR A 22 6.53 -1.37 3.28
N THR A 23 6.76 -2.60 3.74
CA THR A 23 6.38 -3.82 3.00
C THR A 23 4.89 -4.08 3.25
N VAL A 24 4.14 -4.30 2.18
CA VAL A 24 2.68 -4.45 2.17
C VAL A 24 2.30 -5.66 1.33
N GLU A 25 1.14 -6.25 1.62
CA GLU A 25 0.55 -7.30 0.80
C GLU A 25 -0.55 -6.67 -0.06
N ILE A 26 -0.49 -6.89 -1.37
CA ILE A 26 -1.46 -6.31 -2.30
C ILE A 26 -2.58 -7.31 -2.55
N TYR A 27 -3.81 -6.90 -2.28
CA TYR A 27 -5.03 -7.61 -2.65
C TYR A 27 -5.37 -7.30 -4.12
N PRO A 28 -5.23 -8.27 -5.04
CA PRO A 28 -5.54 -8.05 -6.45
C PRO A 28 -7.03 -7.79 -6.65
N THR A 29 -7.35 -6.82 -7.50
CA THR A 29 -8.73 -6.54 -7.93
C THR A 29 -9.28 -7.59 -8.90
N ASP A 30 -8.40 -8.35 -9.56
CA ASP A 30 -8.82 -9.45 -10.43
C ASP A 30 -9.16 -10.67 -9.56
N THR A 31 -10.45 -11.02 -9.54
CA THR A 31 -10.98 -12.16 -8.77
C THR A 31 -10.42 -13.51 -9.22
N ARG A 32 -9.69 -13.57 -10.34
CA ARG A 32 -9.01 -14.78 -10.82
C ARG A 32 -7.66 -15.02 -10.16
N ILE A 33 -7.08 -13.99 -9.54
CA ILE A 33 -5.77 -14.08 -8.87
C ILE A 33 -6.05 -14.19 -7.37
N HIS A 34 -5.92 -15.39 -6.82
CA HIS A 34 -6.12 -15.65 -5.38
C HIS A 34 -4.85 -15.50 -4.55
N GLU A 35 -3.77 -15.02 -5.14
CA GLU A 35 -2.46 -14.92 -4.51
C GLU A 35 -2.19 -13.47 -4.11
N LEU A 36 -1.90 -13.27 -2.81
CA LEU A 36 -1.42 -11.99 -2.29
C LEU A 36 -0.03 -11.72 -2.85
N GLN A 37 0.23 -10.47 -3.22
CA GLN A 37 1.52 -10.09 -3.78
C GLN A 37 2.23 -9.12 -2.83
N SER A 38 3.39 -9.52 -2.33
CA SER A 38 4.21 -8.64 -1.50
C SER A 38 4.81 -7.50 -2.35
N ALA A 39 4.74 -6.29 -1.82
CA ALA A 39 5.27 -5.09 -2.45
C ALA A 39 5.87 -4.12 -1.42
N ILE A 40 6.64 -3.13 -1.88
CA ILE A 40 7.18 -2.06 -1.03
C ILE A 40 6.64 -0.72 -1.52
N ILE A 41 6.17 0.13 -0.60
CA ILE A 41 5.73 1.49 -0.94
C ILE A 41 6.97 2.33 -1.28
N ILE A 42 7.07 2.80 -2.51
CA ILE A 42 8.19 3.62 -3.01
C ILE A 42 7.83 5.08 -3.24
N LYS A 43 6.53 5.43 -3.22
CA LYS A 43 6.06 6.82 -3.22
C LYS A 43 4.66 6.92 -2.62
N VAL A 44 4.39 8.06 -1.98
CA VAL A 44 3.07 8.42 -1.45
C VAL A 44 2.66 9.76 -2.06
N ASN A 45 1.51 9.81 -2.73
CA ASN A 45 0.94 11.04 -3.28
C ASN A 45 0.10 11.75 -2.21
N MET A 46 0.66 12.82 -1.64
CA MET A 46 0.05 13.58 -0.55
C MET A 46 -1.20 14.34 -0.97
N ASP A 47 -1.25 14.82 -2.21
CA ASP A 47 -2.33 15.70 -2.70
C ASP A 47 -3.65 14.96 -2.86
N THR A 48 -3.58 13.65 -3.07
CA THR A 48 -4.75 12.78 -3.24
C THR A 48 -5.20 12.12 -1.93
N LEU A 49 -4.38 12.19 -0.88
CA LEU A 49 -4.57 11.45 0.36
C LEU A 49 -5.63 12.05 1.29
N GLU A 50 -6.05 13.30 1.05
CA GLU A 50 -7.13 13.96 1.79
C GLU A 50 -8.54 13.48 1.38
N SER A 51 -8.63 12.63 0.35
CA SER A 51 -9.88 12.06 -0.13
C SER A 51 -9.82 10.54 -0.01
N ASP A 52 -10.51 10.01 0.99
CA ASP A 52 -10.57 8.57 1.31
C ASP A 52 -11.58 7.82 0.41
N SER A 53 -11.69 8.25 -0.86
CA SER A 53 -12.61 7.63 -1.82
C SER A 53 -11.96 6.39 -2.43
N SER A 54 -12.75 5.32 -2.62
CA SER A 54 -12.28 4.02 -3.12
C SER A 54 -11.60 4.03 -4.49
N GLY A 55 -11.73 5.14 -5.25
CA GLY A 55 -11.09 5.33 -6.55
C GLY A 55 -9.70 5.97 -6.48
N ILE A 56 -9.25 6.44 -5.32
CA ILE A 56 -7.97 7.13 -5.17
C ILE A 56 -6.87 6.13 -4.85
N LYS A 57 -5.77 6.24 -5.59
CA LYS A 57 -4.60 5.36 -5.51
C LYS A 57 -3.38 6.16 -5.06
N PRO A 58 -3.22 6.44 -3.76
CA PRO A 58 -2.19 7.37 -3.30
C PRO A 58 -0.84 6.68 -3.05
N TYR A 59 -0.75 5.36 -3.15
CA TYR A 59 0.48 4.60 -2.87
C TYR A 59 1.05 4.02 -4.17
N LEU A 60 2.29 4.38 -4.50
CA LEU A 60 3.04 3.70 -5.56
C LEU A 60 3.84 2.57 -4.91
N VAL A 61 3.59 1.34 -5.36
CA VAL A 61 4.24 0.14 -4.83
C VAL A 61 5.10 -0.52 -5.89
N GLN A 62 6.24 -1.07 -5.48
CA GLN A 62 7.08 -1.96 -6.29
C GLN A 62 6.84 -3.39 -5.82
N TYR A 63 6.34 -4.25 -6.71
CA TYR A 63 6.14 -5.67 -6.40
C TYR A 63 7.49 -6.37 -6.23
N ALA A 64 7.56 -7.30 -5.27
CA ALA A 64 8.81 -7.98 -4.93
C ALA A 64 9.20 -9.05 -5.95
N THR A 65 8.21 -9.78 -6.48
CA THR A 65 8.40 -10.91 -7.42
C THR A 65 8.22 -10.50 -8.88
N MET A 66 7.66 -9.31 -9.12
CA MET A 66 7.40 -8.77 -10.45
C MET A 66 8.22 -7.49 -10.60
N ASN A 67 8.91 -7.32 -11.73
CA ASN A 67 9.55 -6.05 -12.06
C ASN A 67 8.51 -5.01 -12.52
N GLN A 68 7.51 -4.78 -11.67
CA GLN A 68 6.33 -3.97 -11.94
C GLN A 68 6.11 -2.99 -10.80
N THR A 69 5.72 -1.78 -11.16
CA THR A 69 5.32 -0.73 -10.23
C THR A 69 3.89 -0.31 -10.53
N GLU A 70 3.06 -0.12 -9.51
CA GLU A 70 1.66 0.28 -9.69
C GLU A 70 1.20 1.25 -8.61
N TRP A 71 0.30 2.16 -8.97
CA TRP A 71 -0.47 2.92 -7.99
C TRP A 71 -1.64 2.09 -7.47
N VAL A 72 -1.75 2.00 -6.14
CA VAL A 72 -2.77 1.23 -5.43
C VAL A 72 -3.50 2.09 -4.38
N SER A 73 -4.74 1.73 -4.10
CA SER A 73 -5.56 2.37 -3.05
C SER A 73 -5.29 1.75 -1.68
N SER A 74 -5.67 2.46 -0.61
CA SER A 74 -5.59 1.93 0.76
C SER A 74 -6.36 0.63 0.94
N ASN A 75 -7.44 0.41 0.19
CA ASN A 75 -8.25 -0.82 0.23
C ASN A 75 -7.58 -2.03 -0.45
N GLN A 76 -6.54 -1.79 -1.24
CA GLN A 76 -5.75 -2.84 -1.87
C GLN A 76 -4.54 -3.24 -1.02
N LEU A 77 -4.21 -2.45 0.02
CA LEU A 77 -3.08 -2.67 0.94
C LEU A 77 -3.48 -3.49 2.17
#